data_AF-A0A075HF95-F1
#
_entry.id   AF-A0A075HF95-F1
#
_cell.length_a   1.000
_cell.length_b   1.000
_cell.length_c   1.000
_cell.angle_alpha   90.00
_cell.angle_beta   90.00
_cell.angle_gamma   90.00
#
_symmetry.space_group_name_H-M   'P 1'
#
loop_
_entity.id
_entity.type
_entity.pdbx_description
1 polymer ?
#
loop_
_entity_poly.entity_id
_entity_poly.type
_entity_poly.pdbx_seq_one_letter_code
_entity_poly.pdbx_strand_id
1 'polypeptide(L)'
;MVVKSATKKKLMDLGVAEEYSHKLADDRKWDDVKILTSGQIAQICGIDSGTAQEIFKVMEASAKPSRASASAEKTIVRRRAVSRRRKKKALPLQDYDEEAKMRQILRDIDTDDAIYQLLRDASIEMDLSITPRILGDLVGGLHSRGISAKELGPSGAEKVLNSSQNFLASARADPHEAVGITTAQSIGEPGTQMTMRTFHYAGVATVNVTQGLPRVIEIVDARKVPKTPTMLIYLEELNSKGKPLNTNEKAVRKIAAGLEMTTTPDIARINVEVTQRHITLNLINKNMRIKGMTGAEVRDKLSRALRLFIQADDDDRPKVLTIIPGVTKEEDADPKALASDPPPTRHCSSSRRKSRS
;
A
#
# COMPACT_ATOMS: atom_id res chain seq x y z
N MET A 1 -27.30 -34.13 16.63
CA MET A 1 -28.51 -33.73 17.38
C MET A 1 -28.12 -33.00 18.67
N VAL A 2 -27.86 -31.68 18.62
CA VAL A 2 -27.57 -30.87 19.83
C VAL A 2 -28.05 -29.43 19.59
N VAL A 3 -29.36 -29.20 19.47
CA VAL A 3 -29.95 -27.84 19.53
C VAL A 3 -31.10 -27.79 20.56
N LYS A 4 -31.32 -28.87 21.32
CA LYS A 4 -32.52 -29.04 22.16
C LYS A 4 -32.53 -28.23 23.48
N SER A 5 -31.48 -27.45 23.80
CA SER A 5 -31.37 -26.80 25.12
C SER A 5 -31.64 -25.29 25.14
N ALA A 6 -31.27 -24.51 24.12
CA ALA A 6 -31.33 -23.04 24.22
C ALA A 6 -32.75 -22.47 24.10
N THR A 7 -33.54 -22.93 23.11
CA THR A 7 -34.93 -22.49 22.91
C THR A 7 -35.83 -22.99 24.04
N LYS A 8 -35.67 -24.27 24.44
CA LYS A 8 -36.41 -24.89 25.55
C LYS A 8 -36.17 -24.14 26.87
N LYS A 9 -34.90 -23.87 27.21
CA LYS A 9 -34.55 -23.13 28.44
C LYS A 9 -35.13 -21.72 28.43
N LYS A 10 -35.12 -21.02 27.29
CA LYS A 10 -35.67 -19.68 27.17
C LYS A 10 -37.20 -19.64 27.32
N LEU A 11 -37.93 -20.66 26.87
CA LEU A 11 -39.38 -20.79 27.10
C LEU A 11 -39.70 -21.07 28.58
N MET A 12 -38.88 -21.90 29.24
CA MET A 12 -39.00 -22.18 30.68
C MET A 12 -38.70 -20.94 31.53
N ASP A 13 -37.66 -20.18 31.18
CA ASP A 13 -37.31 -18.93 31.87
C ASP A 13 -38.42 -17.86 31.75
N LEU A 14 -39.28 -17.97 30.72
CA LEU A 14 -40.45 -17.12 30.53
C LEU A 14 -41.70 -17.63 31.27
N GLY A 15 -41.62 -18.77 31.96
CA GLY A 15 -42.71 -19.33 32.75
C GLY A 15 -43.63 -20.29 31.98
N VAL A 16 -43.25 -20.75 30.79
CA VAL A 16 -44.01 -21.79 30.07
C VAL A 16 -43.67 -23.17 30.64
N ALA A 17 -44.68 -23.99 30.92
CA ALA A 17 -44.49 -25.32 31.49
C ALA A 17 -43.52 -26.19 30.66
N GLU A 18 -42.78 -27.07 31.33
CA GLU A 18 -41.70 -27.87 30.72
C GLU A 18 -42.19 -28.73 29.55
N GLU A 19 -43.38 -29.32 29.68
CA GLU A 19 -43.96 -30.20 28.67
C GLU A 19 -44.26 -29.47 27.36
N TYR A 20 -44.80 -28.24 27.43
CA TYR A 20 -45.09 -27.42 26.25
C TYR A 20 -43.81 -26.81 25.67
N SER A 21 -42.88 -26.41 26.52
CA SER A 21 -41.57 -25.88 26.10
C SER A 21 -40.76 -26.91 25.31
N HIS A 22 -40.87 -28.19 25.67
CA HIS A 22 -40.22 -29.27 24.92
C HIS A 22 -40.84 -29.46 23.53
N LYS A 23 -42.19 -29.47 23.43
CA LYS A 23 -42.90 -29.64 22.15
C LYS A 23 -42.70 -28.45 21.19
N LEU A 24 -42.65 -27.23 21.72
CA LEU A 24 -42.43 -26.02 20.90
C LEU A 24 -40.98 -25.87 20.43
N ALA A 25 -40.03 -26.43 21.17
CA ALA A 25 -38.61 -26.36 20.86
C ALA A 25 -38.08 -27.53 20.02
N ASP A 26 -38.91 -28.53 19.70
CA ASP A 26 -38.47 -29.69 18.91
C ASP A 26 -38.13 -29.23 17.47
N ASP A 27 -36.83 -29.24 17.16
CA ASP A 27 -36.20 -28.79 15.92
C ASP A 27 -36.49 -27.34 15.46
N ARG A 28 -36.90 -26.44 16.36
CA ARG A 28 -37.16 -25.01 16.05
C ARG A 28 -36.23 -24.04 16.80
N LYS A 29 -35.77 -23.00 16.11
CA LYS A 29 -35.01 -21.90 16.73
C LYS A 29 -35.97 -20.90 17.40
N TRP A 30 -35.47 -20.17 18.38
CA TRP A 30 -36.25 -19.15 19.10
C TRP A 30 -36.96 -18.14 18.18
N ASP A 31 -36.30 -17.72 17.11
CA ASP A 31 -36.87 -16.75 16.17
C ASP A 31 -38.08 -17.32 15.41
N ASP A 32 -38.09 -18.63 15.12
CA ASP A 32 -39.21 -19.30 14.47
C ASP A 32 -40.38 -19.51 15.45
N VAL A 33 -40.07 -19.78 16.72
CA VAL A 33 -41.07 -19.97 17.78
C VAL A 33 -41.78 -18.64 18.11
N LYS A 34 -41.07 -17.51 18.08
CA LYS A 34 -41.61 -16.17 18.38
C LYS A 34 -42.73 -15.73 17.40
N ILE A 35 -42.73 -16.23 16.17
CA ILE A 35 -43.64 -15.78 15.10
C ILE A 35 -44.91 -16.66 15.05
N LEU A 36 -44.98 -17.73 15.86
CA LEU A 36 -46.13 -18.65 15.89
C LEU A 36 -47.38 -17.95 16.43
N THR A 37 -48.49 -18.19 15.75
CA THR A 37 -49.82 -17.73 16.19
C THR A 37 -50.37 -18.64 17.30
N SER A 38 -51.30 -18.13 18.11
CA SER A 38 -51.95 -18.91 19.19
C SER A 38 -52.60 -20.20 18.69
N GLY A 39 -53.21 -20.19 17.49
CA GLY A 39 -53.80 -21.39 16.87
C GLY A 39 -52.76 -22.46 16.49
N GLN A 40 -51.57 -22.05 16.04
CA GLN A 40 -50.48 -22.98 15.73
C GLN A 40 -49.87 -23.57 17.00
N ILE A 41 -49.77 -22.78 18.07
CA ILE A 41 -49.32 -23.26 19.38
C ILE A 41 -50.29 -24.32 19.92
N ALA A 42 -51.61 -24.10 19.80
CA ALA A 42 -52.63 -25.08 20.19
C ALA A 42 -52.47 -26.41 19.43
N GLN A 43 -52.26 -26.35 18.11
CA GLN A 43 -52.07 -27.53 17.27
C GLN A 43 -50.79 -28.31 17.59
N ILE A 44 -49.68 -27.61 17.87
CA ILE A 44 -48.38 -28.25 18.16
C ILE A 44 -48.38 -28.87 19.56
N CYS A 45 -48.97 -28.21 20.54
CA CYS A 45 -48.98 -28.68 21.92
C CYS A 45 -50.14 -29.65 22.22
N GLY A 46 -51.19 -29.66 21.39
CA GLY A 46 -52.39 -30.47 21.58
C GLY A 46 -53.26 -29.98 22.75
N ILE A 47 -53.35 -28.66 22.94
CA ILE A 47 -54.01 -28.01 24.07
C ILE A 47 -55.22 -27.18 23.61
N ASP A 48 -56.08 -26.82 24.56
CA ASP A 48 -57.24 -25.98 24.33
C ASP A 48 -56.83 -24.53 23.93
N SER A 49 -57.76 -23.83 23.29
CA SER A 49 -57.52 -22.47 22.78
C SER A 49 -57.27 -21.45 23.88
N GLY A 50 -57.71 -21.70 25.13
CA GLY A 50 -57.50 -20.79 26.25
C GLY A 50 -56.04 -20.83 26.71
N THR A 51 -55.55 -22.04 27.02
CA THR A 51 -54.16 -22.27 27.44
C THR A 51 -53.15 -21.84 26.36
N ALA A 52 -53.47 -22.05 25.09
CA ALA A 52 -52.63 -21.59 23.98
C ALA A 52 -52.54 -20.07 23.85
N GLN A 53 -53.62 -19.34 24.16
CA GLN A 53 -53.62 -17.87 24.18
C GLN A 53 -52.78 -17.32 25.35
N GLU A 54 -52.76 -18.00 26.49
CA GLU A 54 -51.92 -17.60 27.63
C GLU A 54 -50.44 -17.74 27.31
N ILE A 55 -50.02 -18.87 26.72
CA ILE A 55 -48.63 -19.08 26.27
C ILE A 55 -48.24 -18.03 25.21
N PHE A 56 -49.14 -17.71 24.27
CA PHE A 56 -48.91 -16.68 23.27
C PHE A 56 -48.72 -15.29 23.89
N LYS A 57 -49.55 -14.91 24.88
CA LYS A 57 -49.40 -13.63 25.61
C LYS A 57 -48.08 -13.53 26.37
N VAL A 58 -47.65 -14.62 27.01
CA VAL A 58 -46.35 -14.69 27.71
C VAL A 58 -45.19 -14.49 26.73
N MET A 59 -45.28 -15.09 25.53
CA MET A 59 -44.28 -14.91 24.47
C MET A 59 -44.29 -13.51 23.86
N GLU A 60 -45.47 -12.91 23.70
CA GLU A 60 -45.65 -11.55 23.18
C GLU A 60 -45.11 -10.49 24.16
N ALA A 61 -45.30 -10.67 25.47
CA ALA A 61 -44.76 -9.77 26.49
C ALA A 61 -43.22 -9.69 26.48
N SER A 62 -42.54 -10.76 26.08
CA SER A 62 -41.09 -10.81 25.88
C SER A 62 -40.62 -10.12 24.59
N ALA A 63 -41.52 -10.04 23.59
CA ALA A 63 -41.29 -9.33 22.35
C ALA A 63 -41.53 -7.83 22.55
N LYS A 64 -40.53 -7.06 22.98
CA LYS A 64 -40.61 -5.59 22.98
C LYS A 64 -41.22 -5.10 21.65
N PRO A 65 -42.29 -4.27 21.68
CA PRO A 65 -42.95 -3.83 20.47
C PRO A 65 -42.04 -2.84 19.74
N SER A 66 -41.60 -3.18 18.53
CA SER A 66 -41.20 -2.16 17.57
C SER A 66 -42.47 -1.39 17.21
N ARG A 67 -42.70 -0.24 17.85
CA ARG A 67 -43.81 0.67 17.54
C ARG A 67 -43.89 0.88 16.03
N ALA A 68 -44.97 0.42 15.42
CA ALA A 68 -45.47 0.99 14.19
C ALA A 68 -45.81 2.47 14.48
N SER A 69 -45.14 3.39 13.79
CA SER A 69 -45.50 4.80 13.79
C SER A 69 -45.30 5.38 12.40
N ALA A 70 -46.44 5.84 11.86
CA ALA A 70 -46.69 6.85 10.84
C ALA A 70 -45.71 7.04 9.68
N SER A 71 -46.26 7.04 8.47
CA SER A 71 -45.63 7.51 7.23
C SER A 71 -45.23 8.99 7.35
N ALA A 72 -44.06 9.25 7.91
CA ALA A 72 -43.31 10.46 7.62
C ALA A 72 -42.48 10.19 6.36
N GLU A 73 -42.61 11.03 5.35
CA GLU A 73 -41.73 11.07 4.19
C GLU A 73 -40.29 11.31 4.67
N LYS A 74 -39.59 10.23 5.02
CA LYS A 74 -38.16 10.29 5.28
C LYS A 74 -37.49 10.27 3.92
N THR A 75 -36.95 11.40 3.51
CA THR A 75 -35.94 11.46 2.44
C THR A 75 -34.76 10.62 2.88
N ILE A 76 -34.76 9.34 2.49
CA ILE A 76 -33.66 8.42 2.75
C ILE A 76 -32.51 8.85 1.85
N VAL A 77 -31.64 9.72 2.37
CA VAL A 77 -30.30 9.88 1.81
C VAL A 77 -29.50 8.65 2.21
N ARG A 78 -29.64 7.58 1.43
CA ARG A 78 -28.72 6.44 1.46
C ARG A 78 -27.35 6.99 1.10
N ARG A 79 -26.50 7.24 2.11
CA ARG A 79 -25.06 7.32 1.87
C ARG A 79 -24.69 5.97 1.28
N ARG A 80 -24.47 5.97 -0.04
CA ARG A 80 -23.94 4.83 -0.77
C ARG A 80 -22.64 4.48 -0.07
N ALA A 81 -22.61 3.39 0.70
CA ALA A 81 -21.37 2.89 1.25
C ALA A 81 -20.49 2.63 0.03
N VAL A 82 -19.46 3.47 -0.16
CA VAL A 82 -18.53 3.33 -1.26
C VAL A 82 -17.96 1.93 -1.11
N SER A 83 -18.38 1.02 -2.00
CA SER A 83 -17.77 -0.29 -2.06
C SER A 83 -16.29 0.00 -2.26
N ARG A 84 -15.45 -0.44 -1.31
CA ARG A 84 -14.01 -0.32 -1.49
C ARG A 84 -13.69 -1.11 -2.74
N ARG A 85 -13.56 -0.39 -3.86
CA ARG A 85 -13.21 -0.90 -5.17
C ARG A 85 -11.99 -1.79 -4.93
N ARG A 86 -12.13 -3.11 -5.08
CA ARG A 86 -10.95 -3.99 -5.10
C ARG A 86 -10.07 -3.41 -6.20
N LYS A 87 -8.95 -2.77 -5.82
CA LYS A 87 -7.97 -2.27 -6.78
C LYS A 87 -7.60 -3.47 -7.65
N LYS A 88 -7.80 -3.38 -8.97
CA LYS A 88 -7.43 -4.45 -9.91
C LYS A 88 -5.99 -4.85 -9.57
N LYS A 89 -5.77 -6.11 -9.19
CA LYS A 89 -4.46 -6.61 -8.77
C LYS A 89 -3.51 -6.85 -9.95
N ALA A 90 -4.06 -7.00 -11.15
CA ALA A 90 -3.28 -7.05 -12.37
C ALA A 90 -3.14 -5.62 -12.90
N LEU A 91 -1.91 -5.09 -12.87
CA LEU A 91 -1.58 -4.02 -13.80
C LEU A 91 -1.70 -4.61 -15.22
N PRO A 92 -2.21 -3.83 -16.20
CA PRO A 92 -2.11 -4.24 -17.59
C PRO A 92 -0.63 -4.49 -17.93
N LEU A 93 -0.37 -5.47 -18.80
CA LEU A 93 0.95 -5.64 -19.37
C LEU A 93 1.34 -4.29 -20.02
N GLN A 94 2.54 -3.81 -19.74
CA GLN A 94 3.01 -2.55 -20.32
C GLN A 94 3.16 -2.77 -21.83
N ASP A 95 2.49 -1.93 -22.63
CA ASP A 95 2.59 -2.01 -24.08
C ASP A 95 4.03 -1.67 -24.51
N TYR A 96 4.55 -2.44 -25.46
CA TYR A 96 5.90 -2.24 -25.97
C TYR A 96 5.93 -1.02 -26.90
N ASP A 97 6.56 0.06 -26.42
CA ASP A 97 6.78 1.28 -27.21
C ASP A 97 7.98 1.08 -28.14
N GLU A 98 7.68 0.69 -29.38
CA GLU A 98 8.69 0.47 -30.42
C GLU A 98 9.48 1.75 -30.73
N GLU A 99 8.82 2.90 -30.75
CA GLU A 99 9.46 4.17 -31.12
C GLU A 99 10.49 4.59 -30.07
N ALA A 100 10.12 4.52 -28.79
CA ALA A 100 11.06 4.83 -27.70
C ALA A 100 12.27 3.88 -27.75
N LYS A 101 12.06 2.61 -28.09
CA LYS A 101 13.15 1.65 -28.21
C LYS A 101 14.05 1.94 -29.40
N MET A 102 13.48 2.28 -30.55
CA MET A 102 14.26 2.66 -31.73
C MET A 102 15.09 3.92 -31.50
N ARG A 103 14.52 4.94 -30.81
CA ARG A 103 15.29 6.11 -30.36
C ARG A 103 16.42 5.74 -29.39
N GLN A 104 16.22 4.71 -28.55
CA GLN A 104 17.28 4.22 -27.66
C GLN A 104 18.39 3.49 -28.44
N ILE A 105 18.04 2.70 -29.45
CA ILE A 105 19.01 1.95 -30.26
C ILE A 105 19.87 2.89 -31.10
N LEU A 106 19.26 3.93 -31.67
CA LEU A 106 19.93 4.95 -32.49
C LEU A 106 20.62 6.03 -31.67
N ARG A 107 20.58 5.94 -30.33
CA ARG A 107 21.25 6.93 -29.47
C ARG A 107 22.76 6.84 -29.67
N ASP A 108 23.37 8.02 -29.84
CA ASP A 108 24.83 8.19 -30.00
C ASP A 108 25.40 7.55 -31.29
N ILE A 109 24.55 7.27 -32.28
CA ILE A 109 24.96 6.81 -33.61
C ILE A 109 24.83 7.98 -34.59
N ASP A 110 25.93 8.33 -35.26
CA ASP A 110 25.92 9.29 -36.35
C ASP A 110 25.48 8.58 -37.65
N THR A 111 24.19 8.65 -37.96
CA THR A 111 23.62 8.03 -39.15
C THR A 111 23.97 8.76 -40.44
N ASP A 112 24.45 10.00 -40.32
CA ASP A 112 24.77 10.88 -41.45
C ASP A 112 26.22 10.72 -41.93
N ASP A 113 27.03 9.96 -41.19
CA ASP A 113 28.40 9.66 -41.58
C ASP A 113 28.46 8.86 -42.89
N ALA A 114 29.33 9.29 -43.79
CA ALA A 114 29.57 8.67 -45.09
C ALA A 114 30.03 7.21 -44.95
N ILE A 115 30.79 6.86 -43.91
CA ILE A 115 31.22 5.48 -43.66
C ILE A 115 30.03 4.62 -43.23
N TYR A 116 29.14 5.16 -42.41
CA TYR A 116 27.95 4.45 -41.94
C TYR A 116 26.99 4.13 -43.08
N GLN A 117 26.77 5.08 -43.99
CA GLN A 117 25.94 4.86 -45.19
C GLN A 117 26.53 3.78 -46.09
N LEU A 118 27.84 3.83 -46.36
CA LEU A 118 28.52 2.81 -47.17
C LEU A 118 28.41 1.40 -46.56
N LEU A 119 28.60 1.27 -45.24
CA LEU A 119 28.47 -0.02 -44.55
C LEU A 119 27.01 -0.49 -44.50
N ARG A 120 26.05 0.42 -44.37
CA ARG A 120 24.63 0.10 -44.40
C ARG A 120 24.20 -0.42 -45.76
N ASP A 121 24.58 0.27 -46.83
CA ASP A 121 24.23 -0.12 -48.20
C ASP A 121 24.85 -1.47 -48.55
N ALA A 122 26.15 -1.66 -48.24
CA ALA A 122 26.82 -2.94 -48.41
C ALA A 122 26.19 -4.07 -47.56
N SER A 123 25.72 -3.77 -46.35
CA SER A 123 25.01 -4.75 -45.51
C SER A 123 23.66 -5.17 -46.11
N ILE A 124 22.95 -4.24 -46.77
CA ILE A 124 21.67 -4.53 -47.44
C ILE A 124 21.92 -5.36 -48.70
N GLU A 125 22.93 -5.03 -49.49
CA GLU A 125 23.31 -5.78 -50.69
C GLU A 125 23.70 -7.23 -50.36
N MET A 126 24.39 -7.44 -49.24
CA MET A 126 24.83 -8.76 -48.78
C MET A 126 23.77 -9.53 -47.98
N ASP A 127 22.58 -8.97 -47.76
CA ASP A 127 21.50 -9.52 -46.93
C ASP A 127 21.98 -9.94 -45.52
N LEU A 128 22.84 -9.10 -44.91
CA LEU A 128 23.40 -9.37 -43.59
C LEU A 128 22.51 -8.81 -42.48
N SER A 129 22.11 -9.67 -41.54
CA SER A 129 21.34 -9.28 -40.36
C SER A 129 22.21 -8.62 -39.28
N ILE A 130 22.74 -7.42 -39.56
CA ILE A 130 23.59 -6.67 -38.62
C ILE A 130 22.77 -5.54 -37.96
N THR A 131 22.85 -5.45 -36.63
CA THR A 131 22.17 -4.40 -35.85
C THR A 131 22.81 -3.03 -36.12
N PRO A 132 22.03 -1.93 -36.21
CA PRO A 132 22.56 -0.56 -36.40
C PRO A 132 23.67 -0.17 -35.42
N ARG A 133 23.62 -0.68 -34.20
CA ARG A 133 24.64 -0.43 -33.17
C ARG A 133 25.98 -1.10 -33.46
N ILE A 134 25.96 -2.30 -34.05
CA ILE A 134 27.19 -2.98 -34.50
C ILE A 134 27.83 -2.17 -35.63
N LEU A 135 27.03 -1.63 -36.55
CA LEU A 135 27.53 -0.72 -37.59
C LEU A 135 28.14 0.55 -36.98
N GLY A 136 27.48 1.15 -35.98
CA GLY A 136 28.02 2.31 -35.26
C GLY A 136 29.36 2.02 -34.55
N ASP A 137 29.47 0.87 -33.89
CA ASP A 137 30.71 0.45 -33.23
C ASP A 137 31.84 0.19 -34.26
N LEU A 138 31.51 -0.38 -35.43
CA LEU A 138 32.46 -0.55 -36.54
C LEU A 138 32.94 0.79 -37.08
N VAL A 139 32.02 1.75 -37.27
CA VAL A 139 32.35 3.12 -37.71
C VAL A 139 33.26 3.80 -36.69
N GLY A 140 32.95 3.73 -35.40
CA GLY A 140 33.82 4.24 -34.34
C GLY A 140 35.22 3.59 -34.36
N GLY A 141 35.29 2.28 -34.61
CA GLY A 141 36.54 1.55 -34.80
C GLY A 141 37.34 2.04 -36.01
N LEU A 142 36.69 2.30 -37.14
CA LEU A 142 37.34 2.80 -38.37
C LEU A 142 37.85 4.23 -38.20
N HIS A 143 37.08 5.09 -37.55
CA HIS A 143 37.51 6.45 -37.19
C HIS A 143 38.70 6.46 -36.24
N SER A 144 38.73 5.56 -35.24
CA SER A 144 39.87 5.44 -34.33
C SER A 144 41.17 5.05 -35.03
N ARG A 145 41.06 4.39 -36.19
CA ARG A 145 42.18 4.00 -37.05
C ARG A 145 42.51 5.04 -38.12
N GLY A 146 41.76 6.15 -38.17
CA GLY A 146 41.96 7.24 -39.14
C GLY A 146 41.60 6.89 -40.58
N ILE A 147 40.81 5.84 -40.81
CA ILE A 147 40.44 5.39 -42.15
C ILE A 147 39.30 6.26 -42.66
N SER A 148 39.51 6.93 -43.79
CA SER A 148 38.48 7.74 -44.44
C SER A 148 37.55 6.90 -45.31
N ALA A 149 36.32 7.39 -45.56
CA ALA A 149 35.33 6.73 -46.43
C ALA A 149 35.87 6.42 -47.84
N LYS A 150 36.80 7.23 -48.34
CA LYS A 150 37.44 7.05 -49.65
C LYS A 150 38.49 5.93 -49.67
N GLU A 151 39.15 5.67 -48.55
CA GLU A 151 40.17 4.61 -48.42
C GLU A 151 39.57 3.24 -48.19
N LEU A 152 38.39 3.18 -47.55
CA LEU A 152 37.67 1.93 -47.35
C LEU A 152 37.12 1.39 -48.68
N GLY A 153 36.47 2.25 -49.47
CA GLY A 153 35.78 1.85 -50.70
C GLY A 153 34.70 0.78 -50.48
N PRO A 154 33.99 0.35 -51.54
CA PRO A 154 32.96 -0.70 -51.42
C PRO A 154 33.59 -2.07 -51.07
N SER A 155 34.72 -2.42 -51.69
CA SER A 155 35.40 -3.71 -51.43
C SER A 155 35.99 -3.82 -50.02
N GLY A 156 36.46 -2.72 -49.43
CA GLY A 156 36.92 -2.73 -48.04
C GLY A 156 35.77 -2.84 -47.05
N ALA A 157 34.64 -2.18 -47.35
CA ALA A 157 33.41 -2.30 -46.55
C ALA A 157 32.90 -3.75 -46.53
N GLU A 158 32.81 -4.41 -47.69
CA GLU A 158 32.45 -5.83 -47.80
C GLU A 158 33.37 -6.74 -46.97
N LYS A 159 34.69 -6.49 -46.99
CA LYS A 159 35.66 -7.28 -46.20
C LYS A 159 35.45 -7.10 -44.70
N VAL A 160 35.20 -5.86 -44.26
CA VAL A 160 34.92 -5.56 -42.85
C VAL A 160 33.63 -6.24 -42.40
N LEU A 161 32.57 -6.17 -43.23
CA LEU A 161 31.30 -6.82 -42.93
C LEU A 161 31.42 -8.35 -42.91
N ASN A 162 32.09 -8.96 -43.90
CA ASN A 162 32.36 -10.40 -43.91
C ASN A 162 33.16 -10.84 -42.68
N SER A 163 34.22 -10.10 -42.33
CA SER A 163 35.00 -10.42 -41.13
C SER A 163 34.15 -10.30 -39.87
N SER A 164 33.32 -9.26 -39.77
CA SER A 164 32.42 -9.05 -38.64
C SER A 164 31.37 -10.15 -38.53
N GLN A 165 30.82 -10.60 -39.66
CA GLN A 165 29.89 -11.72 -39.71
C GLN A 165 30.56 -13.02 -39.30
N ASN A 166 31.80 -13.28 -39.74
CA ASN A 166 32.54 -14.47 -39.34
C ASN A 166 32.79 -14.49 -37.83
N PHE A 167 33.19 -13.36 -37.24
CA PHE A 167 33.33 -13.23 -35.79
C PHE A 167 32.00 -13.43 -35.08
N LEU A 168 30.93 -12.81 -35.58
CA LEU A 168 29.59 -12.96 -35.01
C LEU A 168 29.12 -14.41 -35.07
N ALA A 169 29.34 -15.11 -36.18
CA ALA A 169 28.99 -16.51 -36.36
C ALA A 169 29.77 -17.41 -35.40
N SER A 170 31.07 -17.15 -35.20
CA SER A 170 31.91 -17.89 -34.25
C SER A 170 31.59 -17.60 -32.78
N ALA A 171 31.02 -16.44 -32.47
CA ALA A 171 30.65 -16.03 -31.12
C ALA A 171 29.26 -16.55 -30.68
N ARG A 172 28.55 -17.27 -31.53
CA ARG A 172 27.26 -17.86 -31.19
C ARG A 172 27.46 -19.02 -30.23
N ALA A 173 26.55 -19.17 -29.27
CA ALA A 173 26.52 -20.36 -28.43
C ALA A 173 26.16 -21.58 -29.29
N ASP A 174 26.86 -22.70 -29.05
CA ASP A 174 26.57 -23.95 -29.75
C ASP A 174 25.17 -24.46 -29.41
N PRO A 175 24.43 -25.00 -30.40
CA PRO A 175 23.14 -25.61 -30.13
C PRO A 175 23.27 -26.77 -29.14
N HIS A 176 22.32 -26.88 -28.20
CA HIS A 176 22.26 -27.90 -27.14
C HIS A 176 23.25 -27.72 -25.98
N GLU A 177 23.95 -26.59 -25.90
CA GLU A 177 24.76 -26.26 -24.73
C GLU A 177 23.89 -26.13 -23.46
N ALA A 178 24.41 -26.59 -22.31
CA ALA A 178 23.71 -26.59 -21.03
C ALA A 178 23.69 -25.20 -20.37
N VAL A 179 23.22 -24.18 -21.10
CA VAL A 179 23.26 -22.76 -20.70
C VAL A 179 22.62 -22.49 -19.33
N GLY A 180 21.61 -23.28 -18.93
CA GLY A 180 20.97 -23.14 -17.63
C GLY A 180 21.89 -23.48 -16.46
N ILE A 181 22.68 -24.55 -16.58
CA ILE A 181 23.63 -24.97 -15.54
C ILE A 181 24.82 -24.02 -15.49
N THR A 182 25.39 -23.68 -16.65
CA THR A 182 26.51 -22.74 -16.76
C THR A 182 26.12 -21.38 -16.16
N THR A 183 24.95 -20.86 -16.51
CA THR A 183 24.45 -19.57 -15.96
C THR A 183 24.24 -19.65 -14.45
N ALA A 184 23.66 -20.74 -13.94
CA ALA A 184 23.42 -20.92 -12.51
C ALA A 184 24.73 -20.98 -11.70
N GLN A 185 25.76 -21.63 -12.23
CA GLN A 185 27.08 -21.68 -11.60
C GLN A 185 27.77 -20.32 -11.66
N SER A 186 27.79 -19.66 -12.83
CA SER A 186 28.44 -18.35 -13.01
C SER A 186 27.87 -17.24 -12.12
N ILE A 187 26.55 -17.26 -11.83
CA ILE A 187 25.95 -16.31 -10.88
C ILE A 187 26.17 -16.72 -9.41
N GLY A 188 26.23 -18.02 -9.12
CA GLY A 188 26.32 -18.56 -7.76
C GLY A 188 27.74 -18.54 -7.18
N GLU A 189 28.75 -18.84 -7.99
CA GLU A 189 30.17 -18.88 -7.61
C GLU A 189 30.67 -17.57 -6.96
N PRO A 190 30.46 -16.37 -7.56
CA PRO A 190 30.87 -15.12 -6.92
C PRO A 190 30.10 -14.82 -5.63
N GLY A 191 28.93 -15.43 -5.42
CA GLY A 191 28.16 -15.29 -4.18
C GLY A 191 28.92 -15.81 -2.96
N THR A 192 29.78 -16.81 -3.13
CA THR A 192 30.65 -17.34 -2.05
C THR A 192 31.82 -16.41 -1.73
N GLN A 193 32.31 -15.70 -2.75
CA GLN A 193 33.41 -14.73 -2.66
C GLN A 193 32.92 -13.34 -2.23
N MET A 194 31.61 -13.11 -2.26
CA MET A 194 30.98 -11.85 -1.85
C MET A 194 31.01 -11.70 -0.33
N THR A 195 32.20 -11.46 0.22
CA THR A 195 32.40 -11.06 1.61
C THR A 195 32.12 -9.56 1.76
N MET A 196 31.78 -9.14 2.97
CA MET A 196 31.38 -7.76 3.30
C MET A 196 32.44 -6.76 2.85
N ARG A 197 32.20 -6.03 1.75
CA ARG A 197 32.99 -4.81 1.44
C ARG A 197 32.74 -3.81 2.58
N THR A 198 33.80 -3.42 3.27
CA THR A 198 33.76 -2.57 4.46
C THR A 198 33.22 -1.17 4.13
N PHE A 199 32.42 -0.64 5.06
CA PHE A 199 31.54 0.49 4.84
C PHE A 199 32.16 1.80 5.30
N HIS A 200 32.96 2.43 4.45
CA HIS A 200 33.16 3.86 4.56
C HIS A 200 33.00 4.51 3.18
N TYR A 201 31.76 4.54 2.69
CA TYR A 201 31.41 5.52 1.65
C TYR A 201 31.35 6.88 2.33
N ALA A 202 32.46 7.62 2.28
CA ALA A 202 32.49 9.01 2.69
C ALA A 202 31.57 9.82 1.76
N GLY A 203 30.53 10.45 2.33
CA GLY A 203 29.92 11.62 1.69
C GLY A 203 28.39 11.63 1.47
N VAL A 204 27.62 10.57 1.72
CA VAL A 204 26.15 10.63 1.55
C VAL A 204 25.42 9.84 2.64
N ALA A 205 24.68 10.55 3.49
CA ALA A 205 24.01 10.02 4.69
C ALA A 205 22.80 9.09 4.42
N THR A 206 22.47 8.79 3.16
CA THR A 206 21.13 8.27 2.81
C THR A 206 21.10 6.95 2.07
N VAL A 207 22.22 6.23 1.92
CA VAL A 207 22.16 4.92 1.27
C VAL A 207 22.89 3.88 2.11
N ASN A 208 22.14 3.19 2.95
CA ASN A 208 22.56 1.94 3.57
C ASN A 208 22.67 0.86 2.48
N VAL A 209 23.72 0.92 1.65
CA VAL A 209 23.97 -0.01 0.51
C VAL A 209 24.72 -1.25 0.99
N THR A 210 24.11 -2.04 1.87
CA THR A 210 24.63 -3.40 2.12
C THR A 210 23.54 -4.39 2.28
N GLN A 211 22.91 -4.65 1.16
CA GLN A 211 22.35 -5.95 0.92
C GLN A 211 22.97 -6.38 -0.40
N GLY A 212 24.20 -6.90 -0.35
CA GLY A 212 24.84 -7.49 -1.52
C GLY A 212 24.15 -8.82 -1.82
N LEU A 213 24.72 -9.90 -1.28
CA LEU A 213 24.16 -11.24 -1.38
C LEU A 213 22.70 -11.35 -0.86
N PRO A 214 22.32 -10.73 0.28
CA PRO A 214 20.93 -10.78 0.73
C PRO A 214 19.93 -10.22 -0.29
N ARG A 215 20.31 -9.18 -1.05
CA ARG A 215 19.41 -8.57 -2.04
C ARG A 215 19.22 -9.45 -3.26
N VAL A 216 20.29 -10.09 -3.73
CA VAL A 216 20.23 -11.04 -4.85
C VAL A 216 19.26 -12.17 -4.51
N ILE A 217 19.34 -12.70 -3.29
CA ILE A 217 18.40 -13.73 -2.80
C ILE A 217 16.95 -13.21 -2.78
N GLU A 218 16.70 -11.99 -2.29
CA GLU A 218 15.34 -11.43 -2.27
C GLU A 218 14.71 -11.31 -3.67
N ILE A 219 15.53 -10.95 -4.67
CA ILE A 219 15.08 -10.78 -6.06
C ILE A 219 14.79 -12.15 -6.69
N VAL A 220 15.70 -13.13 -6.55
CA VAL A 220 15.54 -14.48 -7.10
C VAL A 220 14.35 -15.21 -6.45
N ASP A 221 14.16 -15.06 -5.14
CA ASP A 221 13.01 -15.61 -4.40
C ASP A 221 11.67 -14.93 -4.72
N ALA A 222 11.67 -13.85 -5.53
CA ALA A 222 10.51 -13.02 -5.81
C ALA A 222 9.76 -12.58 -4.54
N ARG A 223 10.50 -12.15 -3.50
CA ARG A 223 9.89 -11.77 -2.22
C ARG A 223 8.92 -10.60 -2.40
N LYS A 224 7.72 -10.76 -1.85
CA LYS A 224 6.64 -9.78 -1.96
C LYS A 224 6.99 -8.41 -1.37
N VAL A 225 7.75 -8.37 -0.27
CA VAL A 225 8.19 -7.14 0.38
C VAL A 225 9.69 -7.27 0.65
N PRO A 226 10.54 -6.47 -0.01
CA PRO A 226 11.98 -6.47 0.26
C PRO A 226 12.27 -5.81 1.61
N LYS A 227 13.39 -6.15 2.25
CA LYS A 227 13.74 -5.60 3.58
C LYS A 227 14.01 -4.10 3.54
N THR A 228 14.69 -3.62 2.51
CA THR A 228 14.99 -2.19 2.32
C THR A 228 14.48 -1.72 0.96
N PRO A 229 13.18 -1.41 0.82
CA PRO A 229 12.65 -0.83 -0.40
C PRO A 229 13.19 0.60 -0.57
N THR A 230 13.73 0.88 -1.74
CA THR A 230 14.16 2.22 -2.14
C THR A 230 13.37 2.66 -3.37
N MET A 231 13.10 3.96 -3.46
CA MET A 231 12.42 4.56 -4.61
C MET A 231 13.24 5.73 -5.09
N LEU A 232 13.50 5.78 -6.39
CA LEU A 232 14.10 6.93 -7.05
C LEU A 232 12.99 7.66 -7.80
N ILE A 233 12.72 8.89 -7.38
CA ILE A 233 11.59 9.68 -7.87
C ILE A 233 12.15 10.75 -8.80
N TYR A 234 11.83 10.63 -10.08
CA TYR A 234 12.14 11.65 -11.08
C TYR A 234 11.06 12.74 -11.06
N LEU A 235 11.49 13.99 -11.25
CA LEU A 235 10.59 15.13 -11.34
C LEU A 235 10.57 15.62 -12.78
N GLU A 236 9.50 15.28 -13.49
CA GLU A 236 9.27 15.66 -14.90
C GLU A 236 8.49 16.98 -15.03
N GLU A 237 7.96 17.50 -13.93
CA GLU A 237 7.12 18.69 -13.95
C GLU A 237 7.91 19.95 -14.31
N LEU A 238 7.34 20.74 -15.22
CA LEU A 238 7.76 22.09 -15.56
C LEU A 238 6.99 23.07 -14.67
N ASN A 239 7.67 24.07 -14.11
CA ASN A 239 6.99 25.16 -13.41
C ASN A 239 6.03 25.90 -14.35
N SER A 240 5.12 26.72 -13.81
CA SER A 240 4.26 27.67 -14.56
C SER A 240 5.01 28.65 -15.47
N LYS A 241 6.35 28.67 -15.43
CA LYS A 241 7.26 29.46 -16.27
C LYS A 241 8.07 28.61 -17.27
N GLY A 242 7.69 27.37 -17.51
CA GLY A 242 8.36 26.46 -18.46
C GLY A 242 9.77 26.01 -18.06
N LYS A 243 10.20 26.25 -16.80
CA LYS A 243 11.51 25.79 -16.28
C LYS A 243 11.37 24.46 -15.55
N PRO A 244 12.26 23.48 -15.77
CA PRO A 244 12.29 22.22 -15.03
C PRO A 244 12.30 22.44 -13.51
N LEU A 245 11.41 21.75 -12.78
CA LEU A 245 11.28 21.89 -11.32
C LEU A 245 12.51 21.34 -10.58
N ASN A 246 13.28 20.47 -11.23
CA ASN A 246 14.54 19.89 -10.73
C ASN A 246 15.59 20.94 -10.29
N THR A 247 15.52 22.17 -10.82
CA THR A 247 16.51 23.22 -10.54
C THR A 247 16.15 24.02 -9.29
N ASN A 248 14.91 23.94 -8.81
CA ASN A 248 14.45 24.71 -7.66
C ASN A 248 14.41 23.86 -6.37
N GLU A 249 15.50 23.90 -5.60
CA GLU A 249 15.66 23.14 -4.36
C GLU A 249 14.49 23.33 -3.37
N LYS A 250 13.97 24.56 -3.23
CA LYS A 250 12.88 24.86 -2.28
C LYS A 250 11.58 24.16 -2.66
N ALA A 251 11.26 24.10 -3.95
CA ALA A 251 10.06 23.43 -4.44
C ALA A 251 10.18 21.90 -4.29
N VAL A 252 11.33 21.35 -4.65
CA VAL A 252 11.65 19.92 -4.49
C VAL A 252 11.56 19.50 -3.02
N ARG A 253 12.10 20.31 -2.10
CA ARG A 253 12.03 20.03 -0.65
C ARG A 253 10.60 20.02 -0.13
N LYS A 254 9.72 20.89 -0.65
CA LYS A 254 8.30 20.90 -0.28
C LYS A 254 7.57 19.64 -0.75
N ILE A 255 7.89 19.16 -1.95
CA ILE A 255 7.33 17.90 -2.48
C ILE A 255 7.86 16.71 -1.66
N ALA A 256 9.16 16.68 -1.37
CA ALA A 256 9.76 15.65 -0.54
C ALA A 256 9.11 15.56 0.85
N ALA A 257 8.87 16.71 1.50
CA ALA A 257 8.16 16.76 2.79
C ALA A 257 6.70 16.27 2.69
N GLY A 258 6.05 16.42 1.53
CA GLY A 258 4.71 15.90 1.29
C GLY A 258 4.67 14.38 1.06
N LEU A 259 5.75 13.79 0.56
CA LEU A 259 5.89 12.34 0.34
C LEU A 259 6.34 11.61 1.62
N GLU A 260 7.07 12.30 2.49
CA GLU A 260 7.55 11.74 3.75
C GLU A 260 6.39 11.45 4.72
N MET A 261 6.24 10.19 5.11
CA MET A 261 5.30 9.83 6.18
C MET A 261 5.84 10.35 7.51
N THR A 262 5.16 11.35 8.07
CA THR A 262 5.51 11.92 9.37
C THR A 262 4.68 11.28 10.48
N THR A 263 5.36 10.81 11.53
CA THR A 263 4.74 10.30 12.75
C THR A 263 4.91 11.30 13.91
N THR A 264 4.09 11.17 14.95
CA THR A 264 4.14 12.07 16.13
C THR A 264 5.53 12.14 16.79
N PRO A 265 6.27 11.03 16.96
CA PRO A 265 7.64 11.07 17.50
C PRO A 265 8.63 11.89 16.65
N ASP A 266 8.41 12.02 15.34
CA ASP A 266 9.30 12.80 14.46
C ASP A 266 9.15 14.31 14.69
N ILE A 267 7.98 14.75 15.17
CA ILE A 267 7.63 16.16 15.34
C ILE A 267 7.56 16.62 16.78
N ALA A 268 7.33 15.71 17.73
CA ALA A 268 7.04 16.03 19.12
C ALA A 268 7.69 15.07 20.10
N ARG A 269 8.10 15.58 21.26
CA ARG A 269 8.43 14.74 22.42
C ARG A 269 7.16 14.44 23.18
N ILE A 270 6.91 13.16 23.43
CA ILE A 270 5.74 12.67 24.14
C ILE A 270 6.12 12.50 25.61
N ASN A 271 5.49 13.27 26.48
CA ASN A 271 5.56 13.06 27.92
C ASN A 271 4.21 12.54 28.40
N VAL A 272 4.26 11.56 29.31
CA VAL A 272 3.06 10.94 29.87
C VAL A 272 3.04 11.23 31.35
N GLU A 273 2.02 11.95 31.80
CA GLU A 273 1.80 12.22 33.21
C GLU A 273 0.72 11.26 33.76
N VAL A 274 1.14 10.36 34.64
CA VAL A 274 0.28 9.25 35.12
C VAL A 274 -0.73 9.72 36.17
N THR A 275 -0.35 10.70 37.00
CA THR A 275 -1.17 11.27 38.08
C THR A 275 -2.41 11.95 37.55
N GLN A 276 -2.23 12.86 36.58
CA GLN A 276 -3.31 13.62 35.95
C GLN A 276 -3.89 12.90 34.72
N ARG A 277 -3.33 11.75 34.33
CA ARG A 277 -3.70 10.98 33.12
C ARG A 277 -3.66 11.81 31.84
N HIS A 278 -2.78 12.81 31.75
CA HIS A 278 -2.64 13.65 30.56
C HIS A 278 -1.37 13.28 29.78
N ILE A 279 -1.44 13.37 28.46
CA ILE A 279 -0.30 13.22 27.56
C ILE A 279 0.06 14.60 27.03
N THR A 280 1.27 15.07 27.30
CA THR A 280 1.76 16.34 26.76
C THR A 280 2.72 16.08 25.60
N LEU A 281 2.42 16.73 24.48
CA LEU A 281 3.23 16.71 23.27
C LEU A 281 3.97 18.03 23.15
N ASN A 282 5.27 18.01 23.40
CA ASN A 282 6.13 19.16 23.21
C ASN A 282 6.60 19.19 21.76
N LEU A 283 6.04 20.10 20.97
CA LEU A 283 6.35 20.23 19.55
C LEU A 283 7.74 20.82 19.33
N ILE A 284 8.52 20.21 18.43
CA ILE A 284 9.86 20.67 18.07
C ILE A 284 9.76 21.54 16.82
N ASN A 285 9.83 22.86 16.99
CA ASN A 285 9.73 23.84 15.89
C ASN A 285 10.73 23.59 14.75
N LYS A 286 11.94 23.10 15.06
CA LYS A 286 12.95 22.77 14.05
C LYS A 286 12.48 21.66 13.10
N ASN A 287 11.90 20.58 13.64
CA ASN A 287 11.43 19.44 12.85
C ASN A 287 10.16 19.79 12.07
N MET A 288 9.27 20.56 12.70
CA MET A 288 8.05 21.09 12.07
C MET A 288 8.35 21.96 10.85
N ARG A 289 9.38 22.82 10.92
CA ARG A 289 9.81 23.67 9.81
C ARG A 289 10.38 22.87 8.65
N ILE A 290 11.12 21.79 8.92
CA ILE A 290 11.66 20.90 7.88
C ILE A 290 10.51 20.20 7.14
N LYS A 291 9.50 19.77 7.88
CA LYS A 291 8.31 19.07 7.36
C LYS A 291 7.23 20.02 6.81
N GLY A 292 7.42 21.33 6.94
CA GLY A 292 6.50 22.36 6.42
C GLY A 292 5.11 22.35 7.08
N MET A 293 5.01 21.93 8.34
CA MET A 293 3.73 21.85 9.08
C MET A 293 3.62 22.94 10.15
N THR A 294 2.40 23.39 10.42
CA THR A 294 2.08 24.31 11.52
C THR A 294 1.55 23.57 12.75
N GLY A 295 1.71 24.16 13.95
CA GLY A 295 1.23 23.56 15.20
C GLY A 295 -0.30 23.38 15.21
N ALA A 296 -1.04 24.35 14.66
CA ALA A 296 -2.48 24.28 14.50
C ALA A 296 -2.91 23.12 13.57
N GLU A 297 -2.23 22.93 12.44
CA GLU A 297 -2.49 21.77 11.57
C GLU A 297 -2.24 20.43 12.27
N VAL A 298 -1.23 20.36 13.15
CA VAL A 298 -0.95 19.14 13.93
C VAL A 298 -2.06 18.88 14.94
N ARG A 299 -2.54 19.91 15.65
CA ARG A 299 -3.70 19.81 16.55
C ARG A 299 -4.92 19.27 15.80
N ASP A 300 -5.25 19.84 14.66
CA ASP A 300 -6.41 19.45 13.86
C ASP A 300 -6.30 18.01 13.32
N LYS A 301 -5.12 17.63 12.82
CA LYS A 301 -4.86 16.26 12.34
C LYS A 301 -4.97 15.24 13.48
N LEU A 302 -4.42 15.55 14.65
CA LEU A 302 -4.48 14.67 15.82
C LEU A 302 -5.91 14.57 16.38
N SER A 303 -6.65 15.68 16.44
CA SER A 303 -8.05 15.68 16.90
C SER A 303 -8.93 14.83 15.98
N ARG A 304 -8.78 14.95 14.65
CA ARG A 304 -9.49 14.09 13.69
C ARG A 304 -9.10 12.62 13.80
N ALA A 305 -7.83 12.33 14.02
CA ALA A 305 -7.32 10.96 14.10
C ALA A 305 -7.77 10.24 15.39
N LEU A 306 -7.71 10.94 16.53
CA LEU A 306 -8.03 10.39 17.85
C LEU A 306 -9.50 10.57 18.24
N ARG A 307 -10.24 11.48 17.58
CA ARG A 307 -11.60 11.91 17.96
C ARG A 307 -11.68 12.43 19.41
N LEU A 308 -10.59 13.05 19.86
CA LEU A 308 -10.46 13.66 21.17
C LEU A 308 -10.29 15.17 21.01
N PHE A 309 -10.69 15.90 22.06
CA PHE A 309 -10.32 17.30 22.20
C PHE A 309 -8.83 17.38 22.59
N ILE A 310 -8.11 18.32 21.99
CA ILE A 310 -6.69 18.53 22.25
C ILE A 310 -6.54 19.96 22.68
N GLN A 311 -6.15 20.14 23.94
CA GLN A 311 -5.88 21.45 24.51
C GLN A 311 -4.54 21.96 23.96
N ALA A 312 -4.51 23.24 23.63
CA ALA A 312 -3.35 23.93 23.08
C ALA A 312 -2.97 25.09 24.01
N ASP A 313 -1.68 25.33 24.14
CA ASP A 313 -1.16 26.48 24.90
C ASP A 313 -1.40 27.83 24.19
N ASP A 314 -1.52 27.79 22.86
CA ASP A 314 -1.74 28.94 21.97
C ASP A 314 -2.58 28.49 20.76
N ASP A 315 -3.50 29.33 20.30
CA ASP A 315 -4.40 29.03 19.19
C ASP A 315 -3.73 29.11 17.82
N ASP A 316 -2.79 30.03 17.64
CA ASP A 316 -2.14 30.29 16.36
C ASP A 316 -0.86 29.46 16.20
N ARG A 317 -0.05 29.36 17.27
CA ARG A 317 1.26 28.67 17.24
C ARG A 317 1.51 27.85 18.50
N PRO A 318 0.74 26.76 18.73
CA PRO A 318 0.94 25.94 19.90
C PRO A 318 2.33 25.31 19.90
N LYS A 319 3.00 25.39 21.05
CA LYS A 319 4.27 24.69 21.31
C LYS A 319 4.06 23.41 22.11
N VAL A 320 3.02 23.39 22.93
CA VAL A 320 2.62 22.26 23.76
C VAL A 320 1.17 21.93 23.42
N LEU A 321 0.91 20.64 23.17
CA LEU A 321 -0.44 20.11 23.01
C LEU A 321 -0.70 19.10 24.12
N THR A 322 -1.81 19.26 24.84
CA THR A 322 -2.21 18.37 25.93
C THR A 322 -3.40 17.55 25.48
N ILE A 323 -3.27 16.22 25.63
CA ILE A 323 -4.31 15.26 25.26
C ILE A 323 -4.81 14.61 26.55
N ILE A 324 -6.11 14.71 26.78
CA ILE A 324 -6.81 14.08 27.89
C ILE A 324 -7.59 12.88 27.34
N PRO A 325 -7.22 11.63 27.68
CA PRO A 325 -7.95 10.45 27.23
C PRO A 325 -9.39 10.47 27.75
N GLY A 326 -10.37 10.38 26.83
CA GLY A 326 -11.80 10.32 27.17
C GLY A 326 -12.56 11.64 27.05
N VAL A 327 -11.87 12.77 26.92
CA VAL A 327 -12.47 14.09 26.70
C VAL A 327 -12.69 14.30 25.20
N THR A 328 -13.95 14.45 24.80
CA THR A 328 -14.35 14.60 23.38
C THR A 328 -14.88 15.98 23.03
N LYS A 329 -15.18 16.80 24.05
CA LYS A 329 -15.69 18.16 23.93
C LYS A 329 -14.88 19.11 24.81
N GLU A 330 -14.83 20.37 24.40
CA GLU A 330 -14.15 21.45 25.11
C GLU A 330 -14.75 21.71 26.50
N GLU A 331 -16.06 21.51 26.65
CA GLU A 331 -16.81 21.67 27.92
C GLU A 331 -16.41 20.68 29.02
N ASP A 332 -15.80 19.54 28.66
CA ASP A 332 -15.35 18.50 29.60
C ASP A 332 -13.87 18.69 30.02
N ALA A 333 -13.20 19.76 29.55
CA ALA A 333 -11.77 19.99 29.73
C ALA A 333 -11.41 20.88 30.94
N ASP A 334 -12.39 21.25 31.78
CA ASP A 334 -12.17 22.13 32.93
C ASP A 334 -11.23 21.48 33.98
N PRO A 335 -10.05 22.06 34.26
CA PRO A 335 -9.08 21.48 35.20
C PRO A 335 -9.56 21.42 36.66
N LYS A 336 -10.64 22.14 37.01
CA LYS A 336 -11.28 22.07 38.34
C LYS A 336 -12.23 20.88 38.49
N ALA A 337 -12.80 20.34 37.41
CA ALA A 337 -13.69 19.18 37.45
C ALA A 337 -12.90 17.86 37.54
N LEU A 338 -11.76 17.76 36.84
CA LEU A 338 -10.92 16.54 36.80
C LEU A 338 -10.22 16.20 38.13
N ALA A 339 -10.04 17.15 39.04
CA ALA A 339 -9.48 16.89 40.36
C ALA A 339 -10.49 16.26 41.34
N SER A 340 -11.79 16.39 41.06
CA SER A 340 -12.87 15.94 41.95
C SER A 340 -13.61 14.69 41.46
N ASP A 341 -13.66 14.44 40.15
CA ASP A 341 -14.23 13.22 39.58
C ASP A 341 -13.53 12.79 38.28
N PRO A 342 -12.75 11.68 38.27
CA PRO A 342 -12.17 11.17 37.03
C PRO A 342 -13.26 10.54 36.15
N PRO A 343 -13.30 10.82 34.83
CA PRO A 343 -14.33 10.28 33.95
C PRO A 343 -14.32 8.75 33.93
N PRO A 344 -15.50 8.10 33.88
CA PRO A 344 -15.61 6.65 33.95
C PRO A 344 -14.94 6.00 32.74
N THR A 345 -14.18 4.95 33.01
CA THR A 345 -13.47 4.13 32.01
C THR A 345 -14.47 3.52 31.02
N ARG A 346 -14.70 4.18 29.88
CA ARG A 346 -15.24 3.47 28.72
C ARG A 346 -14.17 2.48 28.28
N HIS A 347 -14.45 1.19 28.46
CA HIS A 347 -13.63 0.08 27.96
C HIS A 347 -13.13 0.42 26.55
N CYS A 348 -11.82 0.63 26.45
CA CYS A 348 -11.12 0.81 25.20
C CYS A 348 -11.22 -0.54 24.48
N SER A 349 -12.27 -0.72 23.66
CA SER A 349 -12.43 -1.92 22.84
C SER A 349 -11.19 -2.03 21.97
N SER A 350 -10.41 -3.06 22.24
CA SER A 350 -9.15 -3.39 21.60
C SER A 350 -9.34 -3.52 20.08
N SER A 351 -9.24 -2.41 19.35
CA SER A 351 -8.98 -2.47 17.91
C SER A 351 -7.50 -2.79 17.72
N ARG A 352 -7.13 -4.05 18.01
CA ARG A 352 -5.91 -4.67 17.48
C ARG A 352 -6.02 -4.59 15.96
N ARG A 353 -5.51 -3.51 15.37
CA ARG A 353 -5.03 -3.54 13.99
C ARG A 353 -3.90 -4.56 14.00
N LYS A 354 -4.22 -5.79 13.59
CA LYS A 354 -3.21 -6.78 13.19
C LYS A 354 -2.28 -6.08 12.21
N SER A 355 -1.09 -5.73 12.69
CA SER A 355 0.11 -5.59 11.87
C SER A 355 0.20 -6.88 11.06
N ARG A 356 -0.14 -6.79 9.78
CA ARG A 356 0.18 -7.85 8.83
C ARG A 356 1.68 -7.77 8.61
N SER A 357 2.40 -8.63 9.33
CA SER A 357 3.69 -9.18 8.91
C SER A 357 3.57 -9.78 7.52
#